data_AF-A0A7J3ZM63-F1
#
_entry.id   AF-A0A7J3ZM63-F1
#
_cell.length_a   1.000
_cell.length_b   1.000
_cell.length_c   1.000
_cell.angle_alpha   90.00
_cell.angle_beta   90.00
_cell.angle_gamma   90.00
#
_symmetry.space_group_name_H-M   'P 1'
#
loop_
_entity.id
_entity.type
_entity.pdbx_description
1 polymer ?
#
loop_
_entity_poly.entity_id
_entity_poly.type
_entity_poly.pdbx_seq_one_letter_code
_entity_poly.pdbx_strand_id
1 'polypeptide(L)' 'MMYVKNDGSVLWFCSSKCYKNMMILKRNPRELKWTLSGHQKTG' A
#
# COMPACT_ATOMS: atom_id res chain seq x y z
N MET A 1 8.53 7.05 3.02
CA MET A 1 9.52 6.11 2.44
C MET A 1 9.32 6.03 0.94
N MET A 2 10.39 6.21 0.16
CA MET A 2 10.39 6.11 -1.30
C MET A 2 10.85 4.70 -1.70
N TYR A 3 10.12 4.05 -2.60
CA TYR A 3 10.51 2.75 -3.16
C TYR A 3 10.49 2.84 -4.68
N VAL A 4 11.63 2.55 -5.29
CA VAL A 4 11.79 2.55 -6.75
C VAL A 4 11.66 1.13 -7.25
N LYS A 5 10.71 0.88 -8.14
CA LYS A 5 10.54 -0.40 -8.82
C LYS A 5 11.55 -0.54 -9.96
N ASN A 6 11.81 -1.78 -10.39
CA ASN A 6 12.73 -2.07 -11.50
C ASN A 6 12.27 -1.46 -12.84
N ASP A 7 10.98 -1.14 -12.98
CA ASP A 7 10.41 -0.44 -14.13
C ASP A 7 10.62 1.09 -14.08
N GLY A 8 11.34 1.60 -13.07
CA GLY A 8 11.62 3.02 -12.87
C GLY A 8 10.51 3.81 -12.17
N SER A 9 9.37 3.19 -11.87
CA SER A 9 8.27 3.88 -11.20
C SER A 9 8.45 3.93 -9.67
N VAL A 10 8.00 5.03 -9.07
CA VAL A 10 8.23 5.34 -7.66
C VAL A 10 6.95 5.18 -6.87
N LEU A 11 7.02 4.40 -5.79
CA LEU A 11 5.95 4.22 -4.81
C LEU A 11 6.30 4.95 -3.53
N TRP A 12 5.37 5.79 -3.07
CA TRP A 12 5.51 6.56 -1.83
C TRP A 12 4.69 5.93 -0.72
N PHE A 13 5.37 5.51 0.34
CA PHE A 13 4.75 4.90 1.52
C PHE A 13 4.80 5.82 2.73
N CYS A 14 3.68 5.87 3.45
CA CYS A 14 3.52 6.56 4.72
C CYS A 14 4.45 6.05 5.83
N SER A 15 4.57 4.74 5.95
CA SER A 15 5.29 4.09 7.05
C SER A 15 5.77 2.69 6.66
N SER A 16 6.63 2.11 7.50
CA SER A 16 7.07 0.72 7.36
C SER A 16 5.89 -0.27 7.34
N LYS A 17 4.80 0.03 8.05
CA LYS A 17 3.57 -0.79 8.02
C LYS A 17 2.97 -0.80 6.61
N CYS A 18 2.84 0.37 5.98
CA CYS A 18 2.32 0.51 4.62
C CYS A 18 3.18 -0.30 3.63
N TYR A 19 4.51 -0.18 3.73
CA TYR A 19 5.47 -0.90 2.89
C TYR A 19 5.38 -2.42 3.04
N LYS A 20 5.48 -2.95 4.28
CA LYS A 20 5.46 -4.40 4.53
C LYS A 20 4.16 -5.02 4.06
N ASN A 21 3.04 -4.34 4.27
CA ASN A 21 1.74 -4.89 3.94
C ASN A 21 1.52 -4.99 2.42
N MET A 22 2.07 -4.05 1.63
CA MET A 22 1.97 -4.08 0.16
C MET A 22 3.07 -4.91 -0.51
N MET A 23 4.32 -4.80 -0.05
CA MET A 23 5.48 -5.40 -0.74
C MET A 23 5.84 -6.81 -0.22
N ILE A 24 5.78 -7.03 1.10
CA ILE A 24 6.15 -8.33 1.71
C ILE A 24 4.94 -9.24 1.78
N LEU A 25 3.84 -8.75 2.37
CA LEU A 25 2.60 -9.52 2.55
C LEU A 25 1.73 -9.53 1.29
N LYS A 26 2.06 -8.73 0.26
CA LYS A 26 1.33 -8.64 -1.02
C LYS A 26 -0.18 -8.40 -0.86
N ARG A 27 -0.61 -7.69 0.20
CA ARG A 27 -2.02 -7.40 0.45
C ARG A 27 -2.49 -6.24 -0.42
N ASN A 28 -3.71 -6.36 -0.94
CA ASN A 28 -4.36 -5.29 -1.68
C ASN A 28 -4.89 -4.23 -0.69
N PRO A 29 -4.43 -2.96 -0.74
CA PRO A 29 -4.94 -1.91 0.13
C PRO A 29 -6.46 -1.73 0.00
N ARG A 30 -7.04 -1.99 -1.18
CA ARG A 30 -8.48 -1.84 -1.42
C ARG A 30 -9.36 -2.84 -0.65
N GLU A 31 -8.79 -3.89 -0.09
CA GLU A 31 -9.51 -4.91 0.70
C GLU A 31 -9.34 -4.70 2.21
N LEU A 32 -8.44 -3.80 2.61
CA LEU A 32 -8.12 -3.54 4.00
C LEU A 32 -8.99 -2.42 4.54
N LYS A 33 -9.95 -2.78 5.40
CA LYS A 33 -10.88 -1.85 6.05
C LYS A 33 -10.22 -0.66 6.77
N TRP A 34 -8.98 -0.83 7.25
CA TRP A 34 -8.24 0.20 7.99
C TRP A 34 -7.51 1.21 7.08
N THR A 35 -7.48 0.98 5.77
CA THR A 35 -6.89 1.94 4.82
C THR A 35 -7.98 2.84 4.26
N LEU A 36 -7.65 4.10 3.95
CA LEU A 36 -8.59 5.05 3.35
C LEU A 36 -9.23 4.49 2.05
N SER A 37 -8.43 3.81 1.23
CA SER A 37 -8.91 3.19 -0.02
C SER A 37 -9.81 1.98 0.18
N GLY A 38 -9.62 1.21 1.26
CA GLY A 38 -10.51 0.09 1.61
C GLY A 38 -11.78 0.52 2.31
N HIS A 39 -11.72 1.58 3.12
CA HIS A 39 -12.88 2.18 3.79
C HIS A 39 -13.91 2.73 2.77
N GLN A 40 -13.45 3.23 1.62
CA GLN A 40 -14.31 3.76 0.57
C GLN A 40 -15.18 2.70 -0.13
N LYS A 41 -14.87 1.40 0.00
CA LYS A 41 -15.68 0.31 -0.59
C LYS A 41 -16.83 -0.18 0.29
N THR A 42 -16.82 0.18 1.57
CA THR A 42 -17.82 -0.26 2.56
C THR A 42 -18.93 0.77 2.79
N GLY A 43 -18.99 1.82 1.97
CA GLY A 43 -20.07 2.82 1.96
C GLY A 43 -21.00 2.61 0.78
#